data_AF-A0A1D7Y2P5-F1
#
_entry.id   AF-A0A1D7Y2P5-F1
#
_cell.length_a   1.000
_cell.length_b   1.000
_cell.length_c   1.000
_cell.angle_alpha   90.00
_cell.angle_beta   90.00
_cell.angle_gamma   90.00
#
_symmetry.space_group_name_H-M   'P 1'
#
loop_
_entity.id
_entity.type
_entity.pdbx_description
1 polymer ?
#
loop_
_entity_poly.entity_id
_entity_poly.type
_entity_poly.pdbx_seq_one_letter_code
_entity_poly.pdbx_strand_id
1 'polypeptide(L)' 'MAPLVPSGTQVLAGLEMGGIPVVAALGRHTGLPCAFVRRQAKPYGTCRLAEGAEVAGRKVLVIEDVVTSGGQIVGTRRC' A
#
# COMPACT_ATOMS: atom_id res chain seq x y z
N MET A 1 -8.22 4.79 -13.53
CA MET A 1 -7.08 4.33 -12.71
C MET A 1 -6.72 2.87 -12.93
N ALA A 2 -7.67 1.93 -13.07
CA ALA A 2 -7.35 0.52 -13.30
C ALA A 2 -6.42 0.22 -14.49
N PRO A 3 -6.52 0.91 -15.64
CA PRO A 3 -5.56 0.71 -16.75
C PRO A 3 -4.12 1.13 -16.42
N LEU A 4 -3.90 1.91 -15.35
CA LEU A 4 -2.58 2.35 -14.91
C LEU A 4 -1.90 1.33 -14.00
N VAL A 5 -2.59 0.27 -13.59
CA VAL A 5 -2.01 -0.78 -12.76
C VAL A 5 -1.04 -1.59 -13.62
N PRO A 6 0.27 -1.64 -13.28
CA PRO A 6 1.24 -2.38 -14.06
C PRO A 6 0.95 -3.88 -14.07
N SER A 7 1.27 -4.53 -15.19
CA SER A 7 1.14 -5.97 -15.30
C SER A 7 2.03 -6.71 -14.29
N GLY A 8 1.48 -7.78 -13.72
CA GLY A 8 2.11 -8.57 -12.66
C GLY A 8 2.03 -7.95 -11.26
N THR A 9 1.32 -6.83 -11.07
CA THR A 9 0.98 -6.35 -9.71
C THR A 9 0.19 -7.42 -8.96
N GLN A 10 0.64 -7.77 -7.77
CA GLN A 10 0.04 -8.82 -6.94
C GLN A 10 -0.71 -8.26 -5.73
N VAL A 11 -0.33 -7.07 -5.25
CA VAL A 11 -0.94 -6.40 -4.10
C VAL A 11 -0.98 -4.90 -4.34
N LEU A 12 -2.07 -4.25 -3.95
CA LEU A 12 -2.20 -2.80 -3.92
C LEU A 12 -1.96 -2.31 -2.48
N ALA A 13 -0.96 -1.46 -2.25
CA ALA A 13 -0.63 -0.93 -0.93
C ALA A 13 -0.94 0.56 -0.85
N GLY A 14 -1.86 0.95 0.04
CA GLY A 14 -2.25 2.34 0.25
C GLY A 14 -1.50 2.91 1.43
N LEU A 15 -0.83 4.04 1.24
CA LEU A 15 -0.19 4.75 2.35
C LEU A 15 -1.24 5.50 3.18
N GLU A 16 -1.11 5.45 4.51
CA GLU A 16 -1.96 6.23 5.40
C GLU A 16 -1.69 7.74 5.23
N MET A 17 -2.70 8.61 5.19
CA MET A 17 -4.16 8.32 5.21
C MET A 17 -4.81 8.41 3.82
N GLY A 18 -4.25 9.23 2.93
CA GLY A 18 -4.88 9.59 1.65
C GLY A 18 -4.85 8.48 0.59
N GLY A 19 -3.86 7.58 0.63
CA GLY A 19 -3.81 6.41 -0.25
C GLY A 19 -4.88 5.34 0.03
N ILE A 20 -5.46 5.29 1.23
CA ILE A 20 -6.40 4.22 1.64
C ILE A 20 -7.68 4.20 0.79
N PRO A 21 -8.43 5.31 0.61
CA PRO A 21 -9.68 5.28 -0.17
C PRO A 21 -9.41 4.94 -1.64
N VAL A 22 -8.27 5.38 -2.17
CA VAL A 22 -7.84 5.09 -3.54
C VAL A 22 -7.59 3.60 -3.71
N VAL A 23 -6.85 2.98 -2.80
CA VAL A 23 -6.59 1.54 -2.83
C VAL A 23 -7.85 0.73 -2.61
N ALA A 24 -8.74 1.14 -1.71
CA ALA A 24 -10.01 0.46 -1.50
C ALA A 24 -10.88 0.45 -2.77
N ALA A 25 -11.01 1.61 -3.44
CA ALA A 25 -11.75 1.73 -4.69
C ALA A 25 -11.10 0.92 -5.82
N LEU A 26 -9.78 1.00 -5.95
CA LEU A 26 -9.04 0.29 -7.00
C LEU A 26 -9.02 -1.22 -6.78
N GLY A 27 -8.86 -1.69 -5.55
CA GLY A 27 -8.94 -3.10 -5.17
C GLY A 27 -10.31 -3.68 -5.48
N ARG A 28 -11.38 -2.95 -5.17
CA ARG A 28 -12.74 -3.36 -5.54
C ARG A 28 -12.93 -3.48 -7.05
N HIS A 29 -12.31 -2.62 -7.84
CA HIS A 29 -12.43 -2.64 -9.30
C HIS A 29 -11.52 -3.68 -9.98
N THR A 30 -10.33 -3.92 -9.43
CA THR A 30 -9.32 -4.81 -10.02
C THR A 30 -9.37 -6.24 -9.47
N GLY A 31 -10.02 -6.45 -8.33
CA GLY A 31 -10.01 -7.72 -7.60
C GLY A 31 -8.67 -8.05 -6.94
N LEU A 32 -7.68 -7.15 -7.01
CA LEU A 32 -6.38 -7.34 -6.38
C LEU A 32 -6.49 -7.19 -4.85
N PRO A 33 -5.76 -8.01 -4.08
CA PRO A 33 -5.74 -7.87 -2.63
C PRO A 33 -5.09 -6.55 -2.22
N CYS A 34 -5.60 -5.96 -1.13
CA CYS A 34 -5.17 -4.66 -0.63
C CYS A 34 -4.40 -4.78 0.69
N ALA A 35 -3.38 -3.95 0.83
CA ALA A 35 -2.67 -3.69 2.07
C ALA A 35 -2.68 -2.19 2.37
N PHE A 36 -2.50 -1.82 3.63
CA PHE A 36 -2.45 -0.45 4.11
C PHE A 36 -1.15 -0.24 4.89
N VAL A 37 -0.34 0.73 4.48
CA VAL A 37 0.97 0.99 5.09
C VAL A 37 0.90 2.22 5.97
N ARG A 38 1.29 2.03 7.23
CA ARG A 38 1.24 3.04 8.28
C ARG A 38 2.48 3.91 8.30
N ARG A 39 2.34 5.16 8.75
CA ARG A 39 3.49 6.07 8.96
C ARG A 39 4.47 5.57 10.03
N GLN A 40 3.94 4.96 11.08
CA GLN A 40 4.70 4.43 12.20
C GLN A 40 4.17 3.05 12.57
N ALA A 41 5.09 2.13 12.85
CA ALA A 41 4.75 0.83 13.40
C ALA A 41 4.07 1.01 14.77
N LYS A 42 3.13 0.12 15.10
CA LYS A 42 2.57 0.09 16.47
C LYS A 42 3.71 -0.20 17.46
N PRO A 43 3.74 0.46 18.64
CA PRO A 43 4.72 0.17 19.68
C PRO A 43 4.48 -1.17 20.39
N TYR A 44 3.38 -1.86 20.09
CA TYR A 44 2.99 -3.15 20.66
C TYR A 44 2.31 -4.04 19.60
N GLY A 45 2.34 -5.36 19.79
CA GLY A 45 1.80 -6.34 18.83
C GLY A 45 2.85 -6.84 17.82
N THR A 46 2.46 -7.09 16.57
CA THR A 46 3.37 -7.62 15.54
C THR A 46 4.35 -6.59 14.96
N CYS A 47 4.27 -5.33 15.42
CA CYS A 47 5.09 -4.19 14.96
C CYS A 47 5.17 -4.04 13.43
N ARG A 48 4.18 -4.55 12.68
CA ARG A 48 4.17 -4.48 11.22
C ARG A 48 3.81 -3.09 10.74
N LEU A 49 4.49 -2.66 9.69
CA LEU A 49 4.22 -1.42 8.99
C LEU A 49 3.03 -1.54 8.02
N ALA A 50 2.70 -2.75 7.57
CA ALA A 50 1.58 -3.04 6.67
C ALA A 50 0.48 -3.87 7.36
N GLU A 51 -0.78 -3.50 7.13
CA GLU A 51 -1.98 -4.25 7.53
C GLU A 51 -2.74 -4.74 6.28
N GLY A 52 -3.46 -5.86 6.39
CA GLY A 52 -4.22 -6.45 5.28
C GLY A 52 -3.48 -7.57 4.58
N ALA A 53 -3.43 -7.53 3.25
CA ALA A 53 -2.81 -8.57 2.44
C ALA A 53 -1.30 -8.72 2.73
N GLU A 54 -0.81 -9.96 2.65
CA GLU A 54 0.61 -10.25 2.79
C GLU A 54 1.41 -9.60 1.65
N VAL A 55 2.45 -8.84 2.00
CA VAL A 55 3.27 -8.07 1.04
C VAL A 55 4.64 -8.70 0.80
N ALA A 56 5.14 -9.53 1.71
CA ALA A 56 6.47 -10.10 1.63
C ALA A 56 6.64 -10.96 0.36
N GLY A 57 7.70 -10.68 -0.40
CA GLY A 57 8.03 -11.40 -1.63
C GLY A 57 7.06 -11.16 -2.80
N ARG A 58 6.13 -10.20 -2.69
CA ARG A 58 5.16 -9.89 -3.75
C ARG A 58 5.52 -8.61 -4.49
N LYS A 59 5.06 -8.52 -5.75
CA LYS A 59 5.14 -7.28 -6.53
C LYS A 59 4.02 -6.33 -6.10
N VAL A 60 4.36 -5.37 -5.26
CA VAL A 60 3.42 -4.42 -4.64
C VAL A 60 3.39 -3.11 -5.41
N LEU A 61 2.19 -2.62 -5.71
CA LEU A 61 1.98 -1.25 -6.19
C LEU A 61 1.64 -0.34 -5.02
N VAL A 62 2.51 0.62 -4.73
CA VAL A 62 2.30 1.63 -3.67
C VAL A 62 1.50 2.81 -4.23
N ILE A 63 0.47 3.23 -3.51
CA ILE A 63 -0.45 4.28 -3.91
C ILE A 63 -0.56 5.31 -2.79
N GLU A 64 -0.41 6.57 -3.17
CA GLU A 64 -0.59 7.75 -2.32
C GLU A 64 -1.39 8.80 -3.10
N ASP A 65 -2.18 9.61 -2.41
CA ASP A 65 -2.93 10.71 -3.01
C ASP A 65 -2.03 11.91 -3.37
N VAL A 66 -1.13 12.29 -2.46
CA VAL A 66 -0.23 13.44 -2.60
C VAL A 66 1.17 13.08 -2.15
N VAL A 67 2.14 13.34 -3.03
CA VAL A 67 3.56 13.14 -2.74
C VAL A 67 4.25 14.49 -2.63
N THR A 68 4.81 14.77 -1.45
CA THR A 68 5.65 15.97 -1.22
C THR A 68 7.13 15.63 -1.31
N SER A 69 7.71 15.08 -0.24
CA SER A 69 9.12 14.67 -0.18
C SER A 69 9.37 13.22 -0.59
N GLY A 70 8.30 12.40 -0.67
CA GLY A 70 8.40 10.96 -0.93
C GLY A 70 8.98 10.14 0.23
N GLY A 71 9.27 10.75 1.40
CA GLY A 71 9.88 10.05 2.54
C GLY A 71 9.10 8.84 3.02
N GLN A 72 7.76 8.91 2.99
CA GLN A 72 6.89 7.78 3.32
C GLN A 72 7.03 6.63 2.33
N ILE A 73 7.10 6.94 1.03
CA ILE A 73 7.26 5.94 -0.04
C ILE A 73 8.55 5.16 0.16
N VAL A 74 9.65 5.87 0.46
CA VAL A 74 10.95 5.24 0.75
C VAL A 74 10.88 4.35 2.01
N GLY A 75 10.18 4.81 3.05
CA GLY A 75 9.95 4.04 4.28
C GLY A 75 9.24 2.71 4.02
N THR A 76 8.30 2.68 3.07
CA THR A 76 7.55 1.48 2.66
C THR A 76 8.45 0.32 2.21
N ARG A 77 9.68 0.59 1.73
CA ARG A 77 10.62 -0.47 1.29
C ARG A 77 11.00 -1.44 2.42
N ARG A 78 10.75 -1.08 3.68
CA ARG A 78 11.01 -1.92 4.86
C ARG A 78 9.85 -2.84 5.23
N CYS A 79 8.74 -2.81 4.47
CA CYS A 79 7.59 -3.69 4.66
C CYS A 79 7.79 -5.05 3.98
#